data_AF-A0A2G6EMJ4-F1
#
_entry.id   AF-A0A2G6EMJ4-F1
#
_cell.length_a   1.000
_cell.length_b   1.000
_cell.length_c   1.000
_cell.angle_alpha   90.00
_cell.angle_beta   90.00
_cell.angle_gamma   90.00
#
_symmetry.space_group_name_H-M   'P 1'
#
loop_
_entity.id
_entity.type
_entity.pdbx_description
1 polymer ?
#
loop_
_entity_poly.entity_id
_entity_poly.type
_entity_poly.pdbx_seq_one_letter_code
_entity_poly.pdbx_strand_id
1 'polypeptide(L)'
;MSMFFTLDEVVEILGAELVGGDAEIADISIDSRSLAAGDLYVAIEGERFDGHDFVDAAEAAGAAAVLVSRRVSTELPQLVVADTRVALGALARWWAKQFMVPTVAITGSNGKTTLKELVASILGQLGPVLATEGNLNNDIGVPLTLFRLRPEHRYAVIELGANHAGEIARLVSIVEPDVAIVNNVGRAHLEGFGSLDAVAEAKSEIFSGLGDDGFAVINADDAYADVMRKAASHATIREFGLDEQADVRGLPGPGLQIDMMGAILKPRFALAGDHNGMNALAAVAAALCLHVQPETIVAGLEAVKAVPGRLQYKIGVNHSLIIDDSYNANPPSVMAAIDVLAANDGERHLVLGDMAELGDDAEDIHGEVGRYARERGIDAIWTVGALAGEADCAFADTRAPRLRQRDARGAFESDLSEGGHFADQPSLSAALRQVLDVDSVVMVKGSRSAHMERVVEALVVNDAGNEETPEMPEMPETPETSDEVSS
;
A
#
# COMPACT_ATOMS: atom_id res chain seq x y z
N MET A 1 -15.49 -16.86 21.23
CA MET A 1 -16.81 -17.43 20.87
C MET A 1 -16.92 -17.31 19.37
N SER A 2 -17.20 -18.39 18.64
CA SER A 2 -17.65 -18.26 17.26
C SER A 2 -18.99 -17.54 17.29
N MET A 3 -19.06 -16.36 16.68
CA MET A 3 -20.33 -15.69 16.45
C MET A 3 -20.99 -16.39 15.27
N PHE A 4 -22.22 -16.82 15.47
CA PHE A 4 -23.08 -17.32 14.40
C PHE A 4 -24.17 -16.26 14.16
N PHE A 5 -24.65 -16.17 12.93
CA PHE A 5 -25.85 -15.43 12.56
C PHE A 5 -26.74 -16.33 11.70
N THR A 6 -28.05 -16.08 11.69
CA THR A 6 -28.99 -16.93 10.94
C THR A 6 -29.30 -16.35 9.56
N LEU A 7 -29.84 -17.17 8.65
CA LEU A 7 -30.29 -16.67 7.36
C LEU A 7 -31.45 -15.69 7.51
N ASP A 8 -32.32 -15.89 8.49
CA ASP A 8 -33.41 -14.95 8.79
C ASP A 8 -32.87 -13.55 9.16
N GLU A 9 -31.81 -13.47 9.96
CA GLU A 9 -31.14 -12.18 10.25
C GLU A 9 -30.58 -11.55 8.97
N VAL A 10 -29.97 -12.35 8.10
CA VAL A 10 -29.42 -11.88 6.81
C VAL A 10 -30.52 -11.41 5.87
N VAL A 11 -31.68 -12.07 5.85
CA VAL A 11 -32.86 -11.65 5.07
C VAL A 11 -33.31 -10.27 5.49
N GLU A 12 -33.40 -10.00 6.80
CA GLU A 12 -33.79 -8.68 7.31
C GLU A 12 -32.79 -7.59 6.91
N ILE A 13 -31.50 -7.90 6.93
CA ILE A 13 -30.42 -6.96 6.58
C ILE A 13 -30.42 -6.65 5.08
N LEU A 14 -30.54 -7.68 4.24
CA LEU A 14 -30.34 -7.57 2.80
C LEU A 14 -31.64 -7.33 2.02
N GLY A 15 -32.81 -7.58 2.64
CA GLY A 15 -34.07 -7.68 1.92
C GLY A 15 -34.07 -8.80 0.87
N ALA A 16 -33.31 -9.87 1.14
CA ALA A 16 -33.12 -10.98 0.21
C ALA A 16 -34.36 -11.88 0.13
N GLU A 17 -34.56 -12.53 -1.03
CA GLU A 17 -35.49 -13.65 -1.12
C GLU A 17 -34.83 -14.91 -0.58
N LEU A 18 -35.35 -15.48 0.52
CA LEU A 18 -34.93 -16.78 1.03
C LEU A 18 -35.65 -17.91 0.30
N VAL A 19 -34.88 -18.81 -0.32
CA VAL A 19 -35.36 -20.05 -0.91
C VAL A 19 -34.76 -21.22 -0.11
N GLY A 20 -35.60 -21.98 0.59
CA GLY A 20 -35.16 -23.08 1.45
C GLY A 20 -35.57 -22.86 2.92
N GLY A 21 -34.85 -23.49 3.84
CA GLY A 21 -35.03 -23.30 5.29
C GLY A 21 -33.97 -22.37 5.87
N ASP A 22 -34.16 -21.95 7.12
CA ASP A 22 -33.16 -21.19 7.88
C ASP A 22 -31.93 -22.07 8.22
N ALA A 23 -30.77 -21.42 8.38
CA ALA A 23 -29.51 -22.07 8.73
C ALA A 23 -28.63 -21.14 9.57
N GLU A 24 -27.84 -21.72 10.48
CA GLU A 24 -26.79 -21.00 11.20
C GLU A 24 -25.55 -20.87 10.32
N ILE A 25 -25.02 -19.64 10.22
CA ILE A 25 -23.84 -19.30 9.44
C ILE A 25 -22.66 -19.09 10.39
N ALA A 26 -21.58 -19.84 10.16
CA ALA A 26 -20.37 -19.80 10.98
C ALA A 26 -19.37 -18.72 10.52
N ASP A 27 -19.20 -18.59 9.21
CA ASP A 27 -18.32 -17.62 8.57
C ASP A 27 -18.79 -17.37 7.12
N ILE A 28 -18.09 -16.53 6.38
CA ILE A 28 -18.40 -16.20 4.98
C ILE A 28 -17.18 -16.49 4.11
N SER A 29 -17.43 -17.09 2.94
CA SER A 29 -16.39 -17.28 1.91
C SER A 29 -16.90 -16.91 0.52
N ILE A 30 -16.03 -16.29 -0.28
CA ILE A 30 -16.25 -16.06 -1.71
C ILE A 30 -15.51 -17.08 -2.59
N ASP A 31 -14.71 -17.96 -1.98
CA ASP A 31 -13.87 -18.93 -2.67
C ASP A 31 -14.22 -20.35 -2.21
N SER A 32 -14.76 -21.15 -3.13
CA SER A 32 -15.16 -22.54 -2.86
C SER A 32 -13.97 -23.44 -2.47
N ARG A 33 -12.73 -23.03 -2.75
CA ARG A 33 -11.52 -23.80 -2.42
C ARG A 33 -11.08 -23.64 -0.97
N SER A 34 -11.43 -22.52 -0.32
CA SER A 34 -11.11 -22.23 1.08
C SER A 34 -12.33 -22.30 1.99
N LEU A 35 -13.50 -22.65 1.45
CA LEU A 35 -14.75 -22.74 2.19
C LEU A 35 -14.71 -23.85 3.25
N ALA A 36 -15.16 -23.54 4.46
CA ALA A 36 -15.34 -24.49 5.54
C ALA A 36 -16.81 -24.90 5.68
N ALA A 37 -17.03 -26.07 6.28
CA ALA A 37 -18.39 -26.54 6.56
C ALA A 37 -19.09 -25.60 7.54
N GLY A 38 -20.29 -25.14 7.19
CA GLY A 38 -21.06 -24.16 7.96
C GLY A 38 -20.94 -22.71 7.46
N ASP A 39 -20.10 -22.44 6.47
CA ASP A 39 -19.94 -21.09 5.92
C ASP A 39 -21.08 -20.73 4.95
N LEU A 40 -21.36 -19.43 4.82
CA LEU A 40 -22.14 -18.88 3.72
C LEU A 40 -21.22 -18.67 2.51
N TYR A 41 -21.52 -19.36 1.40
CA TYR A 41 -20.82 -19.14 0.14
C TYR A 41 -21.44 -17.95 -0.62
N VAL A 42 -20.63 -16.95 -0.97
CA VAL A 42 -21.09 -15.78 -1.73
C VAL A 42 -20.62 -15.90 -3.18
N ALA A 43 -21.59 -16.08 -4.08
CA ALA A 43 -21.33 -16.20 -5.51
C ALA A 43 -21.07 -14.83 -6.15
N ILE A 44 -19.79 -14.44 -6.25
CA ILE A 44 -19.38 -13.19 -6.88
C ILE A 44 -19.15 -13.40 -8.38
N GLU A 45 -19.76 -12.55 -9.21
CA GLU A 45 -19.45 -12.47 -10.64
C GLU A 45 -18.25 -11.52 -10.86
N GLY A 46 -17.23 -12.02 -11.55
CA GLY A 46 -16.06 -11.26 -11.98
C GLY A 46 -15.86 -11.34 -13.49
N GLU A 47 -14.88 -10.60 -14.02
CA GLU A 47 -14.65 -10.52 -15.48
C GLU A 47 -14.29 -11.86 -16.14
N ARG A 48 -13.67 -12.77 -15.38
CA ARG A 48 -13.16 -14.07 -15.87
C ARG A 48 -13.93 -15.27 -15.36
N PHE A 49 -14.67 -15.13 -14.26
CA PHE A 49 -15.30 -16.24 -13.56
C PHE A 49 -16.63 -15.80 -12.96
N ASP A 50 -17.62 -16.68 -13.00
CA ASP A 50 -18.89 -16.51 -12.30
C ASP A 50 -18.95 -17.46 -11.09
N GLY A 51 -19.04 -16.90 -9.88
CA GLY A 51 -19.15 -17.65 -8.63
C GLY A 51 -20.32 -18.66 -8.61
N HIS A 52 -21.38 -18.39 -9.38
CA HIS A 52 -22.55 -19.28 -9.43
C HIS A 52 -22.21 -20.65 -10.03
N ASP A 53 -21.18 -20.74 -10.87
CA ASP A 53 -20.73 -21.99 -11.47
C ASP A 53 -20.06 -22.93 -10.45
N PHE A 54 -19.76 -22.43 -9.23
CA PHE A 54 -19.08 -23.18 -8.18
C PHE A 54 -19.99 -23.55 -7.00
N VAL A 55 -21.31 -23.38 -7.13
CA VAL A 55 -22.28 -23.71 -6.07
C VAL A 55 -22.26 -25.20 -5.73
N ASP A 56 -22.17 -26.09 -6.72
CA ASP A 56 -22.03 -27.54 -6.49
C ASP A 56 -20.77 -27.88 -5.66
N ALA A 57 -19.68 -27.13 -5.87
CA ALA A 57 -18.44 -27.30 -5.12
C ALA A 57 -18.59 -26.78 -3.68
N ALA A 58 -19.29 -25.67 -3.48
CA ALA A 58 -19.60 -25.15 -2.14
C ALA A 58 -20.51 -26.11 -1.36
N GLU A 59 -21.51 -26.71 -2.01
CA GLU A 59 -22.36 -27.75 -1.44
C GLU A 59 -21.56 -28.98 -1.04
N ALA A 60 -20.67 -29.47 -1.92
CA ALA A 60 -19.79 -30.58 -1.62
C ALA A 60 -18.80 -30.29 -0.45
N ALA A 61 -18.42 -29.03 -0.27
CA ALA A 61 -17.58 -28.57 0.84
C ALA A 61 -18.36 -28.35 2.15
N GLY A 62 -19.70 -28.44 2.12
CA GLY A 62 -20.56 -28.36 3.30
C GLY A 62 -20.96 -26.93 3.69
N ALA A 63 -21.04 -26.01 2.72
CA ALA A 63 -21.60 -24.68 2.96
C ALA A 63 -22.99 -24.78 3.62
N ALA A 64 -23.29 -23.88 4.56
CA ALA A 64 -24.60 -23.84 5.20
C ALA A 64 -25.67 -23.26 4.26
N ALA A 65 -25.27 -22.34 3.39
CA ALA A 65 -26.15 -21.66 2.43
C ALA A 65 -25.34 -20.99 1.32
N VAL A 66 -26.04 -20.46 0.32
CA VAL A 66 -25.44 -19.65 -0.75
C VAL A 66 -26.11 -18.28 -0.88
N LEU A 67 -25.32 -17.23 -1.12
CA LEU A 67 -25.78 -15.90 -1.50
C LEU A 67 -25.55 -15.71 -3.00
N VAL A 68 -26.64 -15.54 -3.75
CA VAL A 68 -26.66 -15.58 -5.22
C VAL A 68 -27.44 -14.41 -5.82
N SER A 69 -27.07 -13.99 -7.02
CA SER A 69 -27.77 -12.95 -7.78
C SER A 69 -28.99 -13.50 -8.56
N ARG A 70 -29.08 -14.82 -8.66
CA ARG A 70 -30.12 -15.56 -9.36
C ARG A 70 -30.29 -16.92 -8.72
N ARG A 71 -31.51 -17.47 -8.79
CA ARG A 71 -31.77 -18.84 -8.32
C ARG A 71 -30.91 -19.85 -9.08
N VAL A 72 -30.29 -20.76 -8.35
CA VAL A 72 -29.50 -21.87 -8.89
C VAL A 72 -30.07 -23.21 -8.42
N SER A 73 -29.69 -24.30 -9.08
CA SER A 73 -30.11 -25.64 -8.67
C SER A 73 -29.17 -26.17 -7.60
N THR A 74 -29.61 -26.23 -6.35
CA THR A 74 -28.86 -26.78 -5.20
C THR A 74 -29.84 -27.19 -4.11
N GLU A 75 -29.45 -28.13 -3.24
CA GLU A 75 -30.21 -28.49 -2.04
C GLU A 75 -29.97 -27.50 -0.87
N LEU A 76 -28.96 -26.63 -0.99
CA LEU A 76 -28.68 -25.61 0.01
C LEU A 76 -29.74 -24.51 0.03
N PRO A 77 -30.03 -23.93 1.21
CA PRO A 77 -30.73 -22.65 1.30
C PRO A 77 -30.01 -21.57 0.48
N GLN A 78 -30.80 -20.72 -0.19
CA GLN A 78 -30.28 -19.66 -1.04
C GLN A 78 -30.87 -18.31 -0.62
N LEU A 79 -30.00 -17.33 -0.44
CA LEU A 79 -30.35 -15.93 -0.36
C LEU A 79 -30.21 -15.33 -1.76
N VAL A 80 -31.34 -14.98 -2.37
CA VAL A 80 -31.37 -14.39 -3.71
C VAL A 80 -31.45 -12.87 -3.58
N VAL A 81 -30.45 -12.18 -4.12
CA VAL A 81 -30.33 -10.72 -4.14
C VAL A 81 -30.18 -10.21 -5.56
N ALA A 82 -30.30 -8.90 -5.78
CA ALA A 82 -30.06 -8.31 -7.10
C ALA A 82 -28.57 -8.29 -7.47
N ASP A 83 -27.70 -8.04 -6.48
CA ASP A 83 -26.25 -7.90 -6.66
C ASP A 83 -25.53 -8.46 -5.41
N THR A 84 -24.70 -9.48 -5.61
CA THR A 84 -23.99 -10.17 -4.52
C THR A 84 -22.84 -9.36 -3.96
N ARG A 85 -22.24 -8.43 -4.72
CA ARG A 85 -21.18 -7.53 -4.23
C ARG A 85 -21.76 -6.47 -3.30
N VAL A 86 -22.89 -5.88 -3.69
CA VAL A 86 -23.61 -4.92 -2.84
C VAL A 86 -24.08 -5.60 -1.55
N ALA A 87 -24.63 -6.81 -1.66
CA ALA A 87 -25.05 -7.59 -0.51
C ALA A 87 -23.88 -7.96 0.43
N LEU A 88 -22.72 -8.34 -0.12
CA LEU A 88 -21.51 -8.61 0.66
C LEU A 88 -21.09 -7.38 1.48
N GLY A 89 -21.08 -6.19 0.86
CA GLY A 89 -20.77 -4.93 1.56
C GLY A 89 -21.79 -4.58 2.65
N ALA A 90 -23.09 -4.72 2.37
CA ALA A 90 -24.14 -4.46 3.35
C ALA A 90 -24.04 -5.39 4.57
N LEU A 91 -23.80 -6.68 4.33
CA LEU A 91 -23.63 -7.66 5.40
C LEU A 91 -22.36 -7.40 6.21
N ALA A 92 -21.25 -7.00 5.57
CA ALA A 92 -20.00 -6.66 6.26
C ALA A 92 -20.14 -5.42 7.15
N ARG A 93 -20.87 -4.40 6.68
CA ARG A 93 -21.21 -3.21 7.49
C ARG A 93 -22.02 -3.60 8.72
N TRP A 94 -23.05 -4.44 8.54
CA TRP A 94 -23.85 -4.93 9.67
C TRP A 94 -22.99 -5.71 10.67
N TRP A 95 -22.10 -6.58 10.17
CA TRP A 95 -21.19 -7.35 11.01
C TRP A 95 -20.26 -6.44 11.81
N ALA A 96 -19.64 -5.44 11.17
CA ALA A 96 -18.75 -4.50 11.85
C ALA A 96 -19.46 -3.74 13.00
N LYS A 97 -20.72 -3.37 12.80
CA LYS A 97 -21.56 -2.72 13.83
C LYS A 97 -21.80 -3.55 15.07
N GLN A 98 -21.60 -4.87 15.03
CA GLN A 98 -21.72 -5.71 16.22
C GLN A 98 -20.59 -5.48 17.22
N PHE A 99 -19.46 -4.89 16.80
CA PHE A 99 -18.26 -4.72 17.63
C PHE A 99 -18.04 -3.29 18.12
N MET A 100 -18.50 -2.29 17.36
CA MET A 100 -18.39 -0.86 17.73
C MET A 100 -16.96 -0.46 18.14
N VAL A 101 -15.94 -0.97 17.45
CA VAL A 101 -14.53 -0.63 17.72
C VAL A 101 -14.13 0.64 16.97
N PRO A 102 -13.30 1.52 17.56
CA PRO A 102 -12.78 2.68 16.86
C PRO A 102 -12.05 2.27 15.57
N THR A 103 -12.45 2.88 14.47
CA THR A 103 -12.04 2.48 13.11
C THR A 103 -11.34 3.62 12.39
N VAL A 104 -10.14 3.34 11.89
CA VAL A 104 -9.35 4.25 11.05
C VAL A 104 -9.43 3.78 9.61
N ALA A 105 -9.88 4.63 8.69
CA ALA A 105 -9.86 4.39 7.25
C ALA A 105 -8.74 5.20 6.58
N ILE A 106 -7.99 4.56 5.68
CA ILE A 106 -6.82 5.18 5.04
C ILE A 106 -6.95 5.11 3.52
N THR A 107 -6.79 6.24 2.85
CA THR A 107 -6.58 6.29 1.41
C THR A 107 -5.43 7.24 1.04
N GLY A 108 -5.15 7.34 -0.26
CA GLY A 108 -4.10 8.17 -0.83
C GLY A 108 -3.49 7.51 -2.07
N SER A 109 -2.77 8.30 -2.87
CA SER A 109 -2.05 7.77 -4.03
C SER A 109 -0.93 6.83 -3.59
N ASN A 110 -0.14 7.24 -2.60
CA ASN A 110 1.01 6.50 -2.08
C ASN A 110 1.00 6.32 -0.56
N GLY A 111 1.77 5.35 -0.06
CA GLY A 111 2.01 5.16 1.38
C GLY A 111 0.90 4.46 2.18
N LYS A 112 -0.28 4.21 1.59
CA LYS A 112 -1.45 3.58 2.26
C LYS A 112 -1.09 2.40 3.17
N THR A 113 -0.45 1.37 2.61
CA THR A 113 -0.11 0.15 3.35
C THR A 113 0.90 0.42 4.47
N THR A 114 1.91 1.25 4.21
CA THR A 114 2.91 1.60 5.23
C THR A 114 2.27 2.39 6.37
N LEU A 115 1.42 3.37 6.05
CA LEU A 115 0.63 4.13 7.02
C LEU A 115 -0.29 3.21 7.84
N LYS A 116 -0.97 2.26 7.19
CA LYS A 116 -1.81 1.27 7.88
C LYS A 116 -1.01 0.44 8.88
N GLU A 117 0.18 -0.03 8.52
CA GLU A 117 1.06 -0.75 9.46
C GLU A 117 1.54 0.13 10.61
N LEU A 118 1.85 1.41 10.36
CA LEU A 118 2.24 2.36 11.42
C LEU A 118 1.11 2.59 12.41
N VAL A 119 -0.11 2.88 11.92
CA VAL A 119 -1.29 3.05 12.76
C VAL A 119 -1.60 1.76 13.53
N ALA A 120 -1.56 0.61 12.86
CA ALA A 120 -1.80 -0.68 13.50
C ALA A 120 -0.74 -1.01 14.56
N SER A 121 0.54 -0.64 14.35
CA SER A 121 1.62 -0.83 15.32
C SER A 121 1.42 0.04 16.56
N ILE A 122 1.00 1.30 16.39
CA ILE A 122 0.68 2.21 17.49
C ILE A 122 -0.52 1.71 18.28
N LEU A 123 -1.63 1.42 17.61
CA LEU A 123 -2.85 0.94 18.27
C LEU A 123 -2.67 -0.45 18.88
N GLY A 124 -1.79 -1.27 18.29
CA GLY A 124 -1.40 -2.60 18.78
C GLY A 124 -0.75 -2.57 20.16
N GLN A 125 -0.14 -1.45 20.55
CA GLN A 125 0.38 -1.25 21.92
C GLN A 125 -0.76 -1.19 22.97
N LEU A 126 -1.99 -0.88 22.55
CA LEU A 126 -3.16 -0.73 23.44
C LEU A 126 -4.04 -1.98 23.45
N GLY A 127 -3.96 -2.84 22.43
CA GLY A 127 -4.73 -4.08 22.35
C GLY A 127 -4.80 -4.66 20.94
N PRO A 128 -5.50 -5.79 20.74
CA PRO A 128 -5.61 -6.43 19.42
C PRO A 128 -6.26 -5.50 18.38
N VAL A 129 -5.65 -5.43 17.19
CA VAL A 129 -6.07 -4.57 16.08
C VAL A 129 -6.40 -5.44 14.88
N LEU A 130 -7.56 -5.21 14.26
CA LEU A 130 -7.83 -5.71 12.92
C LEU A 130 -7.21 -4.75 11.92
N ALA A 131 -6.43 -5.25 10.96
CA ALA A 131 -5.91 -4.43 9.87
C ALA A 131 -6.13 -5.12 8.51
N THR A 132 -6.29 -4.33 7.45
CA THR A 132 -6.33 -4.87 6.08
C THR A 132 -5.07 -5.69 5.78
N GLU A 133 -5.26 -6.89 5.24
CA GLU A 133 -4.17 -7.76 4.79
C GLU A 133 -3.91 -7.61 3.29
N GLY A 134 -2.63 -7.59 2.92
CA GLY A 134 -2.21 -7.49 1.53
C GLY A 134 -2.82 -6.28 0.84
N ASN A 135 -3.58 -6.53 -0.23
CA ASN A 135 -4.27 -5.55 -1.05
C ASN A 135 -5.80 -5.72 -1.01
N LEU A 136 -6.36 -6.22 0.10
CA LEU A 136 -7.81 -6.36 0.30
C LEU A 136 -8.47 -5.00 0.57
N ASN A 137 -8.31 -4.06 -0.36
CA ASN A 137 -8.68 -2.65 -0.21
C ASN A 137 -9.76 -2.19 -1.22
N ASN A 138 -10.40 -3.12 -1.93
CA ASN A 138 -11.47 -2.87 -2.91
C ASN A 138 -12.86 -3.31 -2.40
N ASP A 139 -13.86 -3.31 -3.28
CA ASP A 139 -15.28 -3.59 -2.99
C ASP A 139 -15.55 -5.03 -2.52
N ILE A 140 -14.59 -5.93 -2.69
CA ILE A 140 -14.63 -7.30 -2.17
C ILE A 140 -13.72 -7.44 -0.94
N GLY A 141 -12.50 -6.92 -1.01
CA GLY A 141 -11.49 -7.07 0.03
C GLY A 141 -11.82 -6.36 1.33
N VAL A 142 -12.44 -5.17 1.26
CA VAL A 142 -12.87 -4.43 2.46
C VAL A 142 -13.93 -5.23 3.24
N PRO A 143 -15.02 -5.72 2.62
CA PRO A 143 -15.96 -6.61 3.29
C PRO A 143 -15.30 -7.83 3.94
N LEU A 144 -14.42 -8.53 3.22
CA LEU A 144 -13.71 -9.71 3.76
C LEU A 144 -12.81 -9.36 4.95
N THR A 145 -12.21 -8.17 4.96
CA THR A 145 -11.46 -7.67 6.11
C THR A 145 -12.40 -7.47 7.30
N LEU A 146 -13.54 -6.81 7.12
CA LEU A 146 -14.49 -6.55 8.20
C LEU A 146 -15.09 -7.82 8.80
N PHE A 147 -15.34 -8.86 7.99
CA PHE A 147 -15.82 -10.16 8.50
C PHE A 147 -14.83 -10.84 9.45
N ARG A 148 -13.57 -10.40 9.50
CA ARG A 148 -12.57 -10.88 10.47
C ARG A 148 -12.64 -10.16 11.81
N LEU A 149 -13.52 -9.18 11.99
CA LEU A 149 -13.78 -8.60 13.32
C LEU A 149 -14.24 -9.68 14.30
N ARG A 150 -13.78 -9.56 15.54
CA ARG A 150 -13.97 -10.51 16.64
C ARG A 150 -13.98 -9.74 17.97
N PRO A 151 -14.61 -10.25 19.05
CA PRO A 151 -14.79 -9.52 20.31
C PRO A 151 -13.50 -9.07 21.02
N GLU A 152 -12.38 -9.72 20.73
CA GLU A 152 -11.05 -9.37 21.24
C GLU A 152 -10.47 -8.11 20.61
N HIS A 153 -10.90 -7.74 19.40
CA HIS A 153 -10.41 -6.54 18.74
C HIS A 153 -10.80 -5.28 19.52
N ARG A 154 -9.90 -4.31 19.51
CA ARG A 154 -10.05 -3.01 20.16
C ARG A 154 -10.04 -1.86 19.17
N TYR A 155 -9.44 -2.07 18.01
CA TYR A 155 -9.37 -1.11 16.92
C TYR A 155 -9.45 -1.82 15.57
N ALA A 156 -9.83 -1.07 14.53
CA ALA A 156 -9.72 -1.50 13.15
C ALA A 156 -8.98 -0.46 12.31
N VAL A 157 -8.11 -0.90 11.39
CA VAL A 157 -7.35 -0.05 10.48
C VAL A 157 -7.54 -0.54 9.05
N ILE A 158 -8.38 0.14 8.29
CA ILE A 158 -8.89 -0.32 7.00
C ILE A 158 -8.28 0.52 5.87
N GLU A 159 -7.55 -0.15 4.97
CA GLU A 159 -7.01 0.46 3.76
C GLU A 159 -8.09 0.50 2.65
N LEU A 160 -8.29 1.66 2.04
CA LEU A 160 -9.23 1.89 0.94
C LEU A 160 -8.49 2.29 -0.35
N GLY A 161 -8.59 1.42 -1.35
CA GLY A 161 -8.09 1.61 -2.70
C GLY A 161 -9.22 2.05 -3.65
N ALA A 162 -8.87 2.85 -4.64
CA ALA A 162 -9.79 3.20 -5.73
C ALA A 162 -9.03 3.56 -6.98
N ASN A 163 -9.57 3.11 -8.10
CA ASN A 163 -9.13 3.36 -9.47
C ASN A 163 -10.09 4.32 -10.21
N HIS A 164 -11.34 4.43 -9.76
CA HIS A 164 -12.34 5.32 -10.36
C HIS A 164 -13.09 6.13 -9.29
N ALA A 165 -13.73 7.22 -9.74
CA ALA A 165 -14.59 8.04 -8.89
C ALA A 165 -15.80 7.24 -8.36
N GLY A 166 -16.24 7.55 -7.15
CA GLY A 166 -17.33 6.89 -6.45
C GLY A 166 -16.98 5.55 -5.78
N GLU A 167 -15.79 5.00 -6.03
CA GLU A 167 -15.35 3.76 -5.37
C GLU A 167 -15.05 4.00 -3.89
N ILE A 168 -14.31 5.06 -3.54
CA ILE A 168 -14.02 5.38 -2.14
C ILE A 168 -15.31 5.68 -1.37
N ALA A 169 -16.24 6.46 -1.95
CA ALA A 169 -17.54 6.72 -1.35
C ALA A 169 -18.30 5.42 -1.01
N ARG A 170 -18.27 4.45 -1.93
CA ARG A 170 -18.89 3.13 -1.71
C ARG A 170 -18.19 2.39 -0.57
N LEU A 171 -16.86 2.31 -0.59
CA LEU A 171 -16.09 1.60 0.43
C LEU A 171 -16.27 2.21 1.81
N VAL A 172 -16.20 3.54 1.92
CA VAL A 172 -16.32 4.19 3.22
C VAL A 172 -17.75 4.10 3.78
N SER A 173 -18.77 4.00 2.92
CA SER A 173 -20.15 3.71 3.36
C SER A 173 -20.32 2.31 3.97
N ILE A 174 -19.39 1.39 3.70
CA ILE A 174 -19.33 0.06 4.31
C ILE A 174 -18.56 0.13 5.64
N VAL A 175 -17.46 0.89 5.69
CA VAL A 175 -16.55 0.97 6.85
C VAL A 175 -17.09 1.85 7.98
N GLU A 176 -17.68 3.01 7.67
CA GLU A 176 -18.12 4.03 8.63
C GLU A 176 -17.06 4.36 9.71
N PRO A 177 -15.91 4.93 9.32
CA PRO A 177 -14.78 5.16 10.23
C PRO A 177 -15.02 6.32 11.21
N ASP A 178 -14.29 6.29 12.33
CA ASP A 178 -14.18 7.41 13.27
C ASP A 178 -13.06 8.38 12.86
N VAL A 179 -12.04 7.86 12.19
CA VAL A 179 -10.90 8.64 11.67
C VAL A 179 -10.68 8.27 10.20
N ALA A 180 -10.69 9.25 9.30
CA ALA A 180 -10.43 9.05 7.89
C ALA A 180 -9.19 9.86 7.47
N ILE A 181 -8.27 9.20 6.75
CA ILE A 181 -7.00 9.79 6.34
C ILE A 181 -6.88 9.83 4.83
N VAL A 182 -6.58 11.00 4.28
CA VAL A 182 -6.00 11.10 2.93
C VAL A 182 -4.51 11.39 3.09
N ASN A 183 -3.67 10.40 2.78
CA ASN A 183 -2.23 10.51 3.01
C ASN A 183 -1.54 11.48 2.04
N ASN A 184 -1.93 11.43 0.76
CA ASN A 184 -1.45 12.33 -0.30
C ASN A 184 -2.28 12.14 -1.57
N VAL A 185 -2.24 13.15 -2.43
CA VAL A 185 -2.70 13.14 -3.82
C VAL A 185 -1.48 13.19 -4.74
N GLY A 186 -1.40 12.25 -5.68
CA GLY A 186 -0.31 12.17 -6.65
C GLY A 186 -0.69 11.41 -7.91
N ARG A 187 0.20 11.43 -8.90
CA ARG A 187 0.05 10.81 -10.24
C ARG A 187 0.06 9.28 -10.16
N ALA A 188 -1.01 8.69 -9.63
CA ALA A 188 -1.26 7.25 -9.58
C ALA A 188 -2.66 6.99 -10.15
N HIS A 189 -2.83 5.87 -10.87
CA HIS A 189 -4.11 5.47 -11.47
C HIS A 189 -4.69 6.53 -12.44
N LEU A 190 -3.83 7.27 -13.16
CA LEU A 190 -4.26 8.39 -14.01
C LEU A 190 -5.20 7.94 -15.13
N GLU A 191 -5.04 6.72 -15.64
CA GLU A 191 -5.93 6.14 -16.65
C GLU A 191 -7.40 6.08 -16.18
N GLY A 192 -7.63 5.76 -14.91
CA GLY A 192 -8.99 5.62 -14.34
C GLY A 192 -9.62 6.95 -13.89
N PHE A 193 -8.81 7.91 -13.44
CA PHE A 193 -9.30 9.21 -12.93
C PHE A 193 -9.22 10.37 -13.94
N GLY A 194 -8.35 10.28 -14.94
CA GLY A 194 -8.15 11.28 -15.99
C GLY A 194 -7.33 12.52 -15.60
N SER A 195 -7.39 12.99 -14.34
CA SER A 195 -6.62 14.17 -13.89
C SER A 195 -6.30 14.11 -12.39
N LEU A 196 -5.29 14.88 -11.95
CA LEU A 196 -4.97 15.00 -10.51
C LEU A 196 -6.11 15.63 -9.71
N ASP A 197 -6.84 16.59 -10.29
CA ASP A 197 -8.02 17.19 -9.65
C ASP A 197 -9.09 16.12 -9.37
N ALA A 198 -9.34 15.24 -10.34
CA ALA A 198 -10.26 14.12 -10.17
C ALA A 198 -9.76 13.08 -9.16
N VAL A 199 -8.44 12.84 -9.07
CA VAL A 199 -7.84 12.01 -8.02
C VAL A 199 -8.09 12.64 -6.65
N ALA A 200 -7.89 13.95 -6.49
CA ALA A 200 -8.12 14.66 -5.24
C ALA A 200 -9.58 14.57 -4.79
N GLU A 201 -10.53 14.82 -5.70
CA GLU A 201 -11.96 14.71 -5.43
C GLU A 201 -12.33 13.28 -5.01
N ALA A 202 -11.90 12.28 -5.78
CA ALA A 202 -12.21 10.88 -5.51
C ALA A 202 -11.61 10.37 -4.18
N LYS A 203 -10.39 10.79 -3.82
CA LYS A 203 -9.79 10.43 -2.53
C LYS A 203 -10.46 11.15 -1.37
N SER A 204 -10.94 12.38 -1.58
CA SER A 204 -11.69 13.16 -0.60
C SER A 204 -13.08 12.57 -0.29
N GLU A 205 -13.61 11.69 -1.13
CA GLU A 205 -14.84 10.93 -0.84
C GLU A 205 -14.76 10.15 0.48
N ILE A 206 -13.55 9.84 0.97
CA ILE A 206 -13.36 9.12 2.23
C ILE A 206 -13.99 9.88 3.41
N PHE A 207 -14.03 11.21 3.36
CA PHE A 207 -14.60 12.01 4.45
C PHE A 207 -16.13 11.93 4.50
N SER A 208 -16.79 11.46 3.44
CA SER A 208 -18.25 11.27 3.43
C SER A 208 -18.73 10.15 4.36
N GLY A 209 -17.82 9.25 4.78
CA GLY A 209 -18.13 8.21 5.76
C GLY A 209 -17.95 8.62 7.21
N LEU A 210 -17.44 9.83 7.48
CA LEU A 210 -17.32 10.35 8.84
C LEU A 210 -18.66 10.87 9.35
N GLY A 211 -18.97 10.59 10.61
CA GLY A 211 -20.03 11.29 11.35
C GLY A 211 -19.59 12.70 11.80
N ASP A 212 -20.52 13.45 12.41
CA ASP A 212 -20.28 14.83 12.88
C ASP A 212 -19.16 14.91 13.96
N ASP A 213 -19.00 13.84 14.74
CA ASP A 213 -17.93 13.70 15.75
C ASP A 213 -16.65 13.03 15.21
N GLY A 214 -16.61 12.74 13.90
CA GLY A 214 -15.48 12.08 13.24
C GLY A 214 -14.29 13.01 12.99
N PHE A 215 -13.13 12.41 12.75
CA PHE A 215 -11.89 13.12 12.47
C PHE A 215 -11.40 12.92 11.03
N ALA A 216 -11.15 14.04 10.35
CA ALA A 216 -10.49 14.06 9.04
C ALA A 216 -9.01 14.39 9.22
N VAL A 217 -8.13 13.49 8.79
CA VAL A 217 -6.67 13.69 8.83
C VAL A 217 -6.16 14.03 7.44
N ILE A 218 -5.54 15.20 7.30
CA ILE A 218 -5.15 15.80 6.01
C ILE A 218 -3.66 16.17 6.05
N ASN A 219 -2.95 15.92 4.95
CA ASN A 219 -1.61 16.44 4.75
C ASN A 219 -1.68 17.94 4.40
N ALA A 220 -1.21 18.81 5.29
CA ALA A 220 -1.20 20.26 5.09
C ALA A 220 -0.30 20.70 3.94
N ASP A 221 0.75 19.93 3.64
CA ASP A 221 1.72 20.24 2.59
C ASP A 221 1.24 19.83 1.19
N ASP A 222 0.11 19.09 1.11
CA ASP A 222 -0.42 18.62 -0.16
C ASP A 222 -1.04 19.77 -0.96
N ALA A 223 -0.73 19.85 -2.25
CA ALA A 223 -1.25 20.87 -3.15
C ALA A 223 -2.80 20.88 -3.23
N TYR A 224 -3.44 19.77 -2.85
CA TYR A 224 -4.89 19.60 -2.83
C TYR A 224 -5.50 19.67 -1.41
N ALA A 225 -4.75 20.12 -0.40
CA ALA A 225 -5.24 20.25 0.98
C ALA A 225 -6.56 21.04 1.07
N ASP A 226 -6.73 22.11 0.29
CA ASP A 226 -7.96 22.91 0.30
C ASP A 226 -9.19 22.15 -0.22
N VAL A 227 -9.01 21.25 -1.20
CA VAL A 227 -10.08 20.36 -1.68
C VAL A 227 -10.50 19.41 -0.57
N MET A 228 -9.52 18.83 0.13
CA MET A 228 -9.75 17.91 1.24
C MET A 228 -10.43 18.61 2.43
N ARG A 229 -9.96 19.81 2.82
CA ARG A 229 -10.56 20.63 3.90
C ARG A 229 -12.02 20.94 3.61
N LYS A 230 -12.35 21.29 2.36
CA LYS A 230 -13.72 21.56 1.94
C LYS A 230 -14.59 20.31 2.04
N ALA A 231 -14.09 19.17 1.57
CA ALA A 231 -14.80 17.89 1.63
C ALA A 231 -15.02 17.38 3.07
N ALA A 232 -14.12 17.74 3.99
CA ALA A 232 -14.17 17.38 5.41
C ALA A 232 -14.85 18.44 6.30
N SER A 233 -15.49 19.47 5.73
CA SER A 233 -15.98 20.64 6.48
C SER A 233 -17.05 20.36 7.54
N HIS A 234 -17.66 19.17 7.53
CA HIS A 234 -18.62 18.69 8.54
C HIS A 234 -17.95 17.96 9.72
N ALA A 235 -16.69 17.58 9.60
CA ALA A 235 -15.95 16.80 10.59
C ALA A 235 -14.87 17.65 11.29
N THR A 236 -14.26 17.10 12.35
CA THR A 236 -13.11 17.74 13.00
C THR A 236 -11.84 17.48 12.19
N ILE A 237 -11.22 18.54 11.67
CA ILE A 237 -9.99 18.42 10.88
C ILE A 237 -8.76 18.36 11.82
N ARG A 238 -7.82 17.46 11.51
CA ARG A 238 -6.46 17.42 12.05
C ARG A 238 -5.46 17.35 10.91
N GLU A 239 -4.43 18.17 11.00
CA GLU A 239 -3.45 18.31 9.93
C GLU A 239 -2.08 17.79 10.34
N PHE A 240 -1.39 17.17 9.38
CA PHE A 240 0.00 16.77 9.52
C PHE A 240 0.85 17.33 8.38
N GLY A 241 2.15 17.51 8.59
CA GLY A 241 3.05 18.00 7.55
C GLY A 241 4.34 18.58 8.09
N LEU A 242 5.01 19.38 7.28
CA LEU A 242 6.15 20.20 7.66
C LEU A 242 5.71 21.66 7.90
N ASP A 243 4.51 22.04 7.44
CA ASP A 243 3.90 23.35 7.72
C ASP A 243 3.84 23.67 9.21
N GLU A 244 4.15 24.91 9.58
CA GLU A 244 4.18 25.37 10.97
C GLU A 244 2.82 25.38 11.68
N GLN A 245 1.73 25.36 10.93
CA GLN A 245 0.35 25.35 11.44
C GLN A 245 -0.23 23.95 11.60
N ALA A 246 0.46 22.90 11.14
CA ALA A 246 0.01 21.53 11.28
C ALA A 246 -0.04 21.10 12.76
N ASP A 247 -1.07 20.34 13.14
CA ASP A 247 -1.21 19.80 14.50
C ASP A 247 -0.09 18.80 14.83
N VAL A 248 0.35 18.06 13.82
CA VAL A 248 1.46 17.09 13.90
C VAL A 248 2.50 17.43 12.85
N ARG A 249 3.64 17.96 13.30
CA ARG A 249 4.66 18.50 12.41
C ARG A 249 5.97 17.72 12.47
N GLY A 250 6.60 17.50 11.32
CA GLY A 250 7.98 17.03 11.22
C GLY A 250 8.98 18.15 11.55
N LEU A 251 9.93 17.87 12.43
CA LEU A 251 11.00 18.82 12.80
C LEU A 251 12.31 18.45 12.10
N PRO A 252 13.14 19.45 11.72
CA PRO A 252 14.46 19.19 11.17
C PRO A 252 15.38 18.57 12.22
N GLY A 253 16.28 17.69 11.77
CA GLY A 253 17.32 17.09 12.60
C GLY A 253 17.62 15.64 12.21
N PRO A 254 18.55 14.99 12.93
CA PRO A 254 18.85 13.59 12.70
C PRO A 254 17.66 12.72 13.13
N GLY A 255 17.32 11.75 12.28
CA GLY A 255 16.21 10.82 12.48
C GLY A 255 14.83 11.48 12.44
N LEU A 256 13.81 10.72 12.84
CA LEU A 256 12.44 11.20 12.89
C LEU A 256 12.20 12.03 14.16
N GLN A 257 11.89 13.31 13.99
CA GLN A 257 11.50 14.20 15.09
C GLN A 257 10.12 14.79 14.80
N ILE A 258 9.22 14.71 15.77
CA ILE A 258 7.81 15.08 15.60
C ILE A 258 7.40 16.04 16.71
N ASP A 259 6.76 17.14 16.35
CA ASP A 259 6.03 18.03 17.24
C ASP A 259 4.54 17.69 17.16
N MET A 260 4.00 17.08 18.21
CA MET A 260 2.59 16.75 18.33
C MET A 260 1.92 17.76 19.27
N MET A 261 1.46 18.89 18.70
CA MET A 261 0.85 20.02 19.43
C MET A 261 1.66 20.45 20.67
N GLY A 262 2.98 20.58 20.53
CA GLY A 262 3.92 20.98 21.59
C GLY A 262 4.58 19.82 22.34
N ALA A 263 4.14 18.58 22.13
CA ALA A 263 4.81 17.39 22.65
C ALA A 263 5.84 16.86 21.66
N ILE A 264 7.12 16.90 22.02
CA ILE A 264 8.22 16.46 21.15
C ILE A 264 8.44 14.95 21.26
N LEU A 265 8.27 14.23 20.15
CA LEU A 265 8.52 12.80 20.01
C LEU A 265 9.81 12.57 19.21
N LYS A 266 10.65 11.63 19.67
CA LYS A 266 11.91 11.26 19.02
C LYS A 266 12.07 9.72 18.97
N PRO A 267 11.20 9.01 18.22
CA PRO A 267 11.30 7.56 18.10
C PRO A 267 12.55 7.15 17.32
N ARG A 268 13.15 6.01 17.66
CA ARG A 268 14.07 5.30 16.78
C ARG A 268 13.29 4.65 15.64
N PHE A 269 13.17 5.39 14.55
CA PHE A 269 12.35 5.00 13.42
C PHE A 269 13.16 4.20 12.40
N ALA A 270 12.77 2.94 12.17
CA ALA A 270 13.52 2.00 11.33
C ALA A 270 13.22 2.13 9.82
N LEU A 271 12.22 2.91 9.42
CA LEU A 271 11.86 3.07 8.01
C LEU A 271 12.61 4.27 7.41
N ALA A 272 13.33 4.05 6.32
CA ALA A 272 14.10 5.08 5.64
C ALA A 272 13.24 5.95 4.70
N GLY A 273 13.72 7.16 4.44
CA GLY A 273 13.17 8.09 3.45
C GLY A 273 12.08 9.02 3.99
N ASP A 274 12.10 10.27 3.50
CA ASP A 274 11.22 11.35 4.00
C ASP A 274 9.74 11.04 3.86
N HIS A 275 9.35 10.32 2.80
CA HIS A 275 7.97 9.87 2.60
C HIS A 275 7.50 8.92 3.71
N ASN A 276 8.38 8.13 4.33
CA ASN A 276 8.04 7.33 5.51
C ASN A 276 7.98 8.18 6.77
N GLY A 277 8.77 9.26 6.86
CA GLY A 277 8.57 10.32 7.85
C GLY A 277 7.17 10.92 7.76
N MET A 278 6.73 11.31 6.56
CA MET A 278 5.36 11.80 6.33
C MET A 278 4.29 10.77 6.70
N ASN A 279 4.48 9.49 6.34
CA ASN A 279 3.58 8.42 6.79
C ASN A 279 3.54 8.31 8.33
N ALA A 280 4.66 8.52 9.02
CA ALA A 280 4.69 8.52 10.48
C ALA A 280 3.92 9.72 11.05
N LEU A 281 4.06 10.92 10.49
CA LEU A 281 3.28 12.09 10.89
C LEU A 281 1.76 11.84 10.75
N ALA A 282 1.34 11.26 9.62
CA ALA A 282 -0.06 10.87 9.41
C ALA A 282 -0.54 9.85 10.46
N ALA A 283 0.31 8.87 10.81
CA ALA A 283 -0.01 7.88 11.83
C ALA A 283 -0.15 8.50 13.23
N VAL A 284 0.74 9.45 13.57
CA VAL A 284 0.67 10.21 14.82
C VAL A 284 -0.59 11.07 14.87
N ALA A 285 -0.97 11.73 13.76
CA ALA A 285 -2.21 12.50 13.69
C ALA A 285 -3.45 11.63 13.89
N ALA A 286 -3.49 10.43 13.32
CA ALA A 286 -4.57 9.46 13.57
C ALA A 286 -4.62 9.01 15.04
N ALA A 287 -3.47 8.70 15.63
CA ALA A 287 -3.36 8.30 17.03
C ALA A 287 -3.77 9.46 17.98
N LEU A 288 -3.46 10.70 17.61
CA LEU A 288 -3.89 11.89 18.33
C LEU A 288 -5.42 12.05 18.33
N CYS A 289 -6.08 11.78 17.21
CA CYS A 289 -7.55 11.79 17.12
C CYS A 289 -8.19 10.77 18.08
N LEU A 290 -7.52 9.64 18.30
CA LEU A 290 -7.94 8.58 19.22
C LEU A 290 -7.40 8.78 20.65
N HIS A 291 -6.83 9.94 20.98
CA HIS A 291 -6.30 10.29 22.30
C HIS A 291 -5.22 9.32 22.84
N VAL A 292 -4.45 8.72 21.94
CA VAL A 292 -3.33 7.85 22.31
C VAL A 292 -2.22 8.69 22.94
N GLN A 293 -1.62 8.18 24.02
CA GLN A 293 -0.58 8.91 24.76
C GLN A 293 0.76 8.94 23.99
N PRO A 294 1.55 10.03 24.12
CA PRO A 294 2.84 10.18 23.45
C PRO A 294 3.77 8.97 23.56
N GLU A 295 3.87 8.37 24.74
CA GLU A 295 4.78 7.24 25.00
C GLU A 295 4.36 5.98 24.23
N THR A 296 3.05 5.76 24.08
CA THR A 296 2.48 4.66 23.29
C THR A 296 2.73 4.87 21.80
N ILE A 297 2.60 6.12 21.32
CA ILE A 297 2.89 6.48 19.93
C ILE A 297 4.36 6.19 19.61
N VAL A 298 5.28 6.65 20.47
CA VAL A 298 6.72 6.38 20.30
C VAL A 298 6.99 4.88 20.27
N ALA A 299 6.46 4.10 21.23
CA ALA A 299 6.64 2.65 21.26
C ALA A 299 6.11 1.95 19.98
N GLY A 300 4.97 2.40 19.46
CA GLY A 300 4.41 1.88 18.21
C GLY A 300 5.26 2.19 16.98
N LEU A 301 5.78 3.40 16.88
CA LEU A 301 6.67 3.81 15.79
C LEU A 301 8.02 3.07 15.85
N GLU A 302 8.56 2.80 17.04
CA GLU A 302 9.80 2.01 17.20
C GLU A 302 9.59 0.50 16.92
N ALA A 303 8.37 -0.01 17.09
CA ALA A 303 8.04 -1.42 16.90
C ALA A 303 7.72 -1.80 15.44
N VAL A 304 7.55 -0.82 14.54
CA VAL A 304 7.15 -1.08 13.17
C VAL A 304 8.23 -1.87 12.42
N LYS A 305 7.79 -2.81 11.59
CA LYS A 305 8.67 -3.56 10.68
C LYS A 305 8.43 -3.09 9.25
N ALA A 306 9.49 -3.07 8.44
CA ALA A 306 9.36 -2.77 7.03
C ALA A 306 8.49 -3.82 6.32
N VAL A 307 7.57 -3.35 5.48
CA VAL A 307 6.70 -4.22 4.69
C VAL A 307 7.53 -4.88 3.57
N PRO A 308 7.39 -6.20 3.32
CA PRO A 308 8.05 -6.86 2.20
C PRO A 308 7.86 -6.12 0.88
N GLY A 309 8.97 -5.85 0.19
CA GLY A 309 8.98 -5.11 -1.08
C GLY A 309 8.75 -3.60 -0.95
N ARG A 310 8.91 -3.01 0.24
CA ARG A 310 8.80 -1.55 0.47
C ARG A 310 10.03 -1.02 1.21
N LEU A 311 11.03 -0.57 0.44
CA LEU A 311 12.31 -0.03 0.92
C LEU A 311 13.00 -0.89 2.00
N GLN A 312 13.05 -2.20 1.77
CA GLN A 312 13.77 -3.12 2.65
C GLN A 312 15.24 -3.23 2.26
N TYR A 313 16.14 -2.92 3.19
CA TYR A 313 17.57 -3.14 3.02
C TYR A 313 17.92 -4.61 3.27
N LYS A 314 18.64 -5.21 2.32
CA LYS A 314 19.03 -6.63 2.32
C LYS A 314 20.48 -6.77 1.85
N ILE A 315 21.18 -7.80 2.35
CA ILE A 315 22.53 -8.11 1.88
C ILE A 315 22.46 -8.95 0.59
N GLY A 316 23.07 -8.43 -0.45
CA GLY A 316 23.16 -9.02 -1.77
C GLY A 316 24.39 -9.90 -1.96
N VAL A 317 24.49 -10.47 -3.17
CA VAL A 317 25.70 -11.12 -3.65
C VAL A 317 26.90 -10.17 -3.55
N ASN A 318 28.09 -10.74 -3.35
CA ASN A 318 29.34 -9.97 -3.24
C ASN A 318 29.31 -8.88 -2.15
N HIS A 319 28.45 -9.04 -1.13
CA HIS A 319 28.22 -8.08 -0.04
C HIS A 319 27.65 -6.72 -0.49
N SER A 320 27.06 -6.64 -1.68
CA SER A 320 26.30 -5.46 -2.13
C SER A 320 25.09 -5.18 -1.23
N LEU A 321 24.62 -3.94 -1.22
CA LEU A 321 23.40 -3.53 -0.54
C LEU A 321 22.23 -3.54 -1.51
N ILE A 322 21.18 -4.33 -1.23
CA ILE A 322 19.96 -4.38 -2.04
C ILE A 322 18.84 -3.66 -1.30
N ILE A 323 18.24 -2.67 -1.94
CA ILE A 323 17.04 -1.97 -1.48
C ILE A 323 15.85 -2.54 -2.25
N ASP A 324 15.09 -3.41 -1.60
CA ASP A 324 13.90 -4.05 -2.14
C ASP A 324 12.68 -3.13 -2.00
N ASP A 325 12.32 -2.48 -3.10
CA ASP A 325 11.10 -1.68 -3.26
C ASP A 325 10.23 -2.21 -4.42
N SER A 326 10.24 -3.53 -4.57
CA SER A 326 9.70 -4.25 -5.73
C SER A 326 8.18 -4.43 -5.74
N TYR A 327 7.47 -4.01 -4.68
CA TYR A 327 6.04 -4.30 -4.53
C TYR A 327 5.16 -3.65 -5.61
N ASN A 328 5.36 -2.36 -5.86
CA ASN A 328 4.63 -1.60 -6.88
C ASN A 328 5.39 -0.34 -7.30
N ALA A 329 5.02 0.25 -8.43
CA ALA A 329 5.63 1.47 -8.95
C ALA A 329 4.62 2.35 -9.67
N ASN A 330 4.68 3.63 -9.33
CA ASN A 330 4.14 4.77 -10.05
C ASN A 330 5.19 5.90 -10.07
N PRO A 331 5.06 6.93 -10.92
CA PRO A 331 6.13 7.89 -11.16
C PRO A 331 6.59 8.61 -9.87
N PRO A 332 5.69 9.14 -9.01
CA PRO A 332 6.12 9.74 -7.75
C PRO A 332 6.86 8.77 -6.82
N SER A 333 6.44 7.51 -6.74
CA SER A 333 7.11 6.51 -5.90
C SER A 333 8.49 6.13 -6.43
N VAL A 334 8.69 6.11 -7.76
CA VAL A 334 10.00 5.81 -8.35
C VAL A 334 10.96 6.98 -8.16
N MET A 335 10.49 8.22 -8.31
CA MET A 335 11.30 9.41 -8.00
C MET A 335 11.74 9.41 -6.53
N ALA A 336 10.84 9.11 -5.58
CA ALA A 336 11.21 8.99 -4.18
C ALA A 336 12.22 7.86 -3.92
N ALA A 337 12.10 6.72 -4.62
CA ALA A 337 13.08 5.64 -4.53
C ALA A 337 14.45 6.05 -5.09
N ILE A 338 14.48 6.82 -6.18
CA ILE A 338 15.71 7.40 -6.73
C ILE A 338 16.36 8.34 -5.71
N ASP A 339 15.58 9.17 -5.01
CA ASP A 339 16.11 10.06 -3.97
C ASP A 339 16.72 9.29 -2.80
N VAL A 340 16.08 8.21 -2.37
CA VAL A 340 16.64 7.29 -1.36
C VAL A 340 17.95 6.68 -1.86
N LEU A 341 17.97 6.16 -3.10
CA LEU A 341 19.17 5.57 -3.69
C LEU A 341 20.30 6.60 -3.81
N ALA A 342 20.00 7.82 -4.24
CA ALA A 342 20.97 8.90 -4.43
C ALA A 342 21.63 9.37 -3.12
N ALA A 343 20.95 9.18 -1.99
CA ALA A 343 21.46 9.52 -0.66
C ALA A 343 22.44 8.48 -0.07
N ASN A 344 22.61 7.32 -0.73
CA ASN A 344 23.59 6.32 -0.32
C ASN A 344 24.96 6.61 -0.92
N ASP A 345 26.02 6.25 -0.18
CA ASP A 345 27.38 6.21 -0.71
C ASP A 345 27.59 4.96 -1.59
N GLY A 346 28.63 4.98 -2.43
CA GLY A 346 28.98 3.86 -3.30
C GLY A 346 28.42 3.97 -4.74
N GLU A 347 28.47 2.86 -5.47
CA GLU A 347 27.97 2.76 -6.85
C GLU A 347 26.47 2.45 -6.85
N ARG A 348 25.66 3.38 -7.35
CA ARG A 348 24.20 3.34 -7.24
C ARG A 348 23.58 2.80 -8.52
N HIS A 349 22.95 1.64 -8.42
CA HIS A 349 22.29 0.96 -9.53
C HIS A 349 20.76 1.01 -9.35
N LEU A 350 20.06 1.64 -10.29
CA LEU A 350 18.60 1.59 -10.36
C LEU A 350 18.15 0.43 -11.25
N VAL A 351 17.39 -0.51 -10.69
CA VAL A 351 16.79 -1.62 -11.43
C VAL A 351 15.28 -1.39 -11.54
N LEU A 352 14.79 -1.21 -12.76
CA LEU A 352 13.43 -0.75 -13.04
C LEU A 352 12.67 -1.70 -13.98
N GLY A 353 11.53 -2.19 -13.51
CA GLY A 353 10.49 -2.80 -14.34
C GLY A 353 9.43 -1.79 -14.80
N ASP A 354 8.58 -2.18 -15.74
CA ASP A 354 7.46 -1.34 -16.21
C ASP A 354 6.61 -0.82 -15.04
N MET A 355 6.26 0.47 -15.10
CA MET A 355 5.17 1.08 -14.33
C MET A 355 3.83 0.83 -15.04
N ALA A 356 2.75 0.61 -14.28
CA ALA A 356 1.44 0.27 -14.82
C ALA A 356 0.43 1.44 -14.69
N GLU A 357 -0.68 1.37 -15.43
CA GLU A 357 -1.85 2.27 -15.32
C GLU A 357 -1.54 3.76 -15.57
N LEU A 358 -0.66 4.01 -16.56
CA LEU A 358 -0.19 5.34 -16.94
C LEU A 358 -0.94 5.94 -18.14
N GLY A 359 -1.73 5.14 -18.86
CA GLY A 359 -2.45 5.58 -20.07
C GLY A 359 -1.52 5.90 -21.25
N ASP A 360 -1.95 6.83 -22.11
CA ASP A 360 -1.27 7.16 -23.38
C ASP A 360 0.11 7.80 -23.19
N ASP A 361 0.38 8.43 -22.03
CA ASP A 361 1.64 9.11 -21.73
C ASP A 361 2.71 8.16 -21.15
N ALA A 362 2.49 6.84 -21.19
CA ALA A 362 3.33 5.88 -20.48
C ALA A 362 4.80 5.93 -20.93
N GLU A 363 5.09 6.08 -22.23
CA GLU A 363 6.46 6.19 -22.75
C GLU A 363 7.17 7.44 -22.20
N ASP A 364 6.53 8.59 -22.31
CA ASP A 364 7.06 9.88 -21.84
C ASP A 364 7.33 9.87 -20.33
N ILE A 365 6.43 9.24 -19.56
CA ILE A 365 6.55 9.10 -18.10
C ILE A 365 7.73 8.19 -17.73
N HIS A 366 7.97 7.08 -18.44
CA HIS A 366 9.16 6.26 -18.21
C HIS A 366 10.44 7.03 -18.55
N GLY A 367 10.45 7.80 -19.64
CA GLY A 367 11.55 8.68 -19.98
C GLY A 367 11.80 9.79 -18.93
N GLU A 368 10.75 10.32 -18.29
CA GLU A 368 10.85 11.26 -17.18
C GLU A 368 11.62 10.68 -16.00
N VAL A 369 11.32 9.43 -15.63
CA VAL A 369 12.04 8.71 -14.57
C VAL A 369 13.52 8.51 -14.93
N GLY A 370 13.82 8.14 -16.18
CA GLY A 370 15.20 7.97 -16.65
C GLY A 370 16.02 9.26 -16.57
N ARG A 371 15.44 10.39 -17.00
CA ARG A 371 16.07 11.72 -16.86
C ARG A 371 16.30 12.08 -15.40
N TYR A 372 15.30 11.86 -14.55
CA TYR A 372 15.42 12.16 -13.12
C TYR A 372 16.55 11.34 -12.47
N ALA A 373 16.67 10.04 -12.75
CA ALA A 373 17.77 9.22 -12.26
C ALA A 373 19.14 9.78 -12.64
N ARG A 374 19.31 10.24 -13.89
CA ARG A 374 20.54 10.89 -14.36
C ARG A 374 20.82 12.20 -13.62
N GLU A 375 19.80 13.05 -13.45
CA GLU A 375 19.90 14.34 -12.75
C GLU A 375 20.29 14.17 -11.27
N ARG A 376 19.85 13.08 -10.63
CA ARG A 376 20.21 12.72 -9.25
C ARG A 376 21.56 12.01 -9.14
N GLY A 377 22.25 11.81 -10.25
CA GLY A 377 23.61 11.26 -10.29
C GLY A 377 23.65 9.75 -10.01
N ILE A 378 22.61 8.99 -10.35
CA ILE A 378 22.63 7.53 -10.31
C ILE A 378 23.65 7.02 -11.34
N ASP A 379 24.45 6.02 -10.95
CA ASP A 379 25.60 5.56 -11.73
C ASP A 379 25.20 4.60 -12.86
N ALA A 380 24.16 3.78 -12.65
CA ALA A 380 23.68 2.83 -13.65
C ALA A 380 22.16 2.61 -13.61
N ILE A 381 21.56 2.34 -14.77
CA ILE A 381 20.15 1.94 -14.87
C ILE A 381 20.00 0.58 -15.57
N TRP A 382 19.18 -0.29 -15.01
CA TRP A 382 18.96 -1.67 -15.47
C TRP A 382 17.47 -1.88 -15.68
N THR A 383 17.05 -1.99 -16.93
CA THR A 383 15.61 -1.97 -17.25
C THR A 383 15.15 -3.28 -17.88
N VAL A 384 13.91 -3.67 -17.58
CA VAL A 384 13.26 -4.85 -18.17
C VAL A 384 11.76 -4.58 -18.29
N GLY A 385 11.16 -4.96 -19.42
CA GLY A 385 9.75 -4.71 -19.70
C GLY A 385 9.54 -4.03 -21.06
N ALA A 386 8.30 -3.82 -21.43
CA ALA A 386 7.97 -3.24 -22.73
C ALA A 386 8.25 -1.72 -22.79
N LEU A 387 8.13 -1.02 -21.66
CA LEU A 387 8.18 0.44 -21.58
C LEU A 387 9.39 0.94 -20.77
N ALA A 388 9.94 0.13 -19.87
CA ALA A 388 11.09 0.50 -19.04
C ALA A 388 12.34 0.83 -19.88
N GLY A 389 12.41 0.38 -21.14
CA GLY A 389 13.45 0.78 -22.09
C GLY A 389 13.51 2.29 -22.36
N GLU A 390 12.38 3.00 -22.26
CA GLU A 390 12.33 4.46 -22.43
C GLU A 390 13.09 5.19 -21.31
N ALA A 391 13.08 4.63 -20.09
CA ALA A 391 13.89 5.15 -18.98
C ALA A 391 15.40 4.99 -19.27
N ASP A 392 15.83 3.87 -19.85
CA ASP A 392 17.23 3.68 -20.26
C ASP A 392 17.64 4.65 -21.37
N CYS A 393 16.78 4.86 -22.38
CA CYS A 393 17.03 5.85 -23.44
C CYS A 393 17.30 7.23 -22.86
N ALA A 394 16.41 7.67 -21.96
CA ALA A 394 16.43 9.01 -21.42
C ALA A 394 17.58 9.22 -20.41
N PHE A 395 17.94 8.17 -19.65
CA PHE A 395 19.11 8.16 -18.78
C PHE A 395 20.42 8.27 -19.57
N ALA A 396 20.54 7.53 -20.68
CA ALA A 396 21.75 7.47 -21.50
C ALA A 396 21.85 8.53 -22.60
N ASP A 397 20.81 9.36 -22.77
CA ASP A 397 20.70 10.34 -23.86
C ASP A 397 20.79 9.70 -25.26
N THR A 398 20.13 8.55 -25.41
CA THR A 398 20.11 7.78 -26.67
C THR A 398 18.72 7.78 -27.30
N ARG A 399 18.66 7.49 -28.60
CA ARG A 399 17.38 7.39 -29.36
C ARG A 399 16.68 6.04 -29.22
N ALA A 400 17.35 5.05 -28.65
CA ALA A 400 16.86 3.69 -28.52
C ALA A 400 17.51 3.03 -27.30
N PRO A 401 16.83 2.02 -26.69
CA PRO A 401 17.36 1.37 -25.50
C PRO A 401 18.66 0.66 -25.82
N ARG A 402 19.62 0.72 -24.89
CA ARG A 402 20.90 0.02 -24.95
C ARG A 402 20.67 -1.46 -24.65
N LEU A 403 20.26 -2.22 -25.67
CA LEU A 403 19.95 -3.63 -25.54
C LEU A 403 21.18 -4.44 -25.12
N ARG A 404 21.11 -5.09 -23.96
CA ARG A 404 22.16 -5.97 -23.45
C ARG A 404 21.76 -7.43 -23.65
N GLN A 405 22.59 -8.16 -24.39
CA GLN A 405 22.37 -9.57 -24.72
C GLN A 405 23.66 -10.37 -24.59
N ARG A 406 23.50 -11.68 -24.39
CA ARG A 406 24.63 -12.61 -24.43
C ARG A 406 24.99 -12.93 -25.87
N ASP A 407 26.28 -13.03 -26.15
CA ASP A 407 26.79 -13.51 -27.43
C ASP A 407 26.52 -15.02 -27.62
N ALA A 408 26.89 -15.56 -28.78
CA ALA A 408 26.73 -16.99 -29.09
C ALA A 408 27.51 -17.93 -28.15
N ARG A 409 28.42 -17.40 -27.31
CA ARG A 409 29.19 -18.13 -26.31
C ARG A 409 28.62 -17.98 -24.90
N GLY A 410 27.53 -17.22 -24.76
CA GLY A 410 26.84 -17.00 -23.48
C GLY A 410 27.45 -15.90 -22.63
N ALA A 411 28.34 -15.06 -23.17
CA ALA A 411 28.99 -13.95 -22.47
C ALA A 411 28.30 -12.61 -22.80
N PHE A 412 28.20 -11.70 -21.83
CA PHE A 412 27.75 -10.33 -22.10
C PHE A 412 28.87 -9.48 -22.73
N GLU A 413 28.51 -8.32 -23.26
CA GLU A 413 29.47 -7.29 -23.68
C GLU A 413 30.43 -6.93 -22.53
N SER A 414 31.64 -6.49 -22.86
CA SER A 414 32.70 -6.27 -21.87
C SER A 414 32.45 -5.11 -20.92
N ASP A 415 31.56 -4.18 -21.28
CA ASP A 415 31.24 -3.02 -20.46
C ASP A 415 29.74 -2.95 -20.16
N LEU A 416 29.42 -3.24 -18.90
CA LEU A 416 28.08 -3.19 -18.32
C LEU A 416 27.97 -2.13 -17.21
N SER A 417 28.96 -1.25 -17.07
CA SER A 417 29.05 -0.29 -15.96
C SER A 417 27.81 0.60 -15.84
N GLU A 418 27.32 1.16 -16.94
CA GLU A 418 26.12 2.01 -16.95
C GLU A 418 24.78 1.24 -17.06
N GLY A 419 24.81 -0.09 -17.01
CA GLY A 419 23.63 -0.95 -17.20
C GLY A 419 23.09 -0.98 -18.64
N GLY A 420 21.77 -1.05 -18.78
CA GLY A 420 21.05 -1.12 -20.07
C GLY A 420 19.69 -1.81 -19.98
N HIS A 421 19.10 -2.06 -21.15
CA HIS A 421 17.80 -2.73 -21.29
C HIS A 421 17.93 -4.22 -21.61
N PHE A 422 17.11 -5.04 -20.95
CA PHE A 422 17.14 -6.50 -21.04
C PHE A 422 15.79 -7.08 -21.47
N ALA A 423 15.84 -8.16 -22.25
CA ALA A 423 14.65 -8.88 -22.71
C ALA A 423 13.92 -9.61 -21.59
N ASP A 424 14.62 -10.01 -20.53
CA ASP A 424 14.06 -10.77 -19.42
C ASP A 424 14.85 -10.57 -18.11
N GLN A 425 14.16 -10.82 -16.99
CA GLN A 425 14.71 -10.69 -15.64
C GLN A 425 15.89 -11.65 -15.36
N PRO A 426 15.90 -12.92 -15.80
CA PRO A 426 17.06 -13.79 -15.64
C PRO A 426 18.34 -13.23 -16.28
N SER A 427 18.24 -12.67 -17.48
CA SER A 427 19.36 -12.06 -18.18
C SER A 427 19.85 -10.81 -17.46
N LEU A 428 18.93 -9.93 -17.05
CA LEU A 428 19.25 -8.75 -16.24
C LEU A 428 19.99 -9.14 -14.96
N SER A 429 19.41 -10.07 -14.18
CA SER A 429 19.98 -10.50 -12.90
C SER A 429 21.37 -11.12 -13.05
N ALA A 430 21.58 -11.89 -14.13
CA ALA A 430 22.87 -12.52 -14.40
C ALA A 430 23.95 -11.54 -14.87
N ALA A 431 23.57 -10.45 -15.54
CA ALA A 431 24.48 -9.36 -15.91
C ALA A 431 24.84 -8.53 -14.67
N LEU A 432 23.83 -8.14 -13.89
CA LEU A 432 24.01 -7.34 -12.68
C LEU A 432 24.94 -8.02 -11.67
N ARG A 433 24.77 -9.33 -11.42
CA ARG A 433 25.68 -10.11 -10.55
C ARG A 433 27.17 -10.07 -10.95
N GLN A 434 27.51 -9.72 -12.20
CA GLN A 434 28.90 -9.64 -12.66
C GLN A 434 29.56 -8.30 -12.33
N VAL A 435 28.75 -7.26 -12.10
CA VAL A 435 29.25 -5.91 -11.78
C VAL A 435 29.14 -5.58 -10.29
N LEU A 436 28.21 -6.21 -9.57
CA LEU A 436 28.04 -5.91 -8.14
C LEU A 436 29.25 -6.31 -7.30
N ASP A 437 29.65 -5.42 -6.40
CA ASP A 437 30.65 -5.63 -5.37
C ASP A 437 30.20 -5.03 -4.02
N VAL A 438 31.16 -4.86 -3.10
CA VAL A 438 30.90 -4.36 -1.74
C VAL A 438 30.51 -2.88 -1.71
N ASP A 439 30.86 -2.11 -2.74
CA ASP A 439 30.55 -0.69 -2.84
C ASP A 439 29.23 -0.46 -3.60
N SER A 440 28.58 -1.51 -4.12
CA SER A 440 27.34 -1.39 -4.89
C SER A 440 26.09 -1.29 -4.02
N VAL A 441 25.22 -0.33 -4.34
CA VAL A 441 23.87 -0.16 -3.77
C VAL A 441 22.83 -0.28 -4.89
N VAL A 442 21.88 -1.20 -4.74
CA VAL A 442 20.94 -1.57 -5.79
C VAL A 442 19.50 -1.32 -5.36
N MET A 443 18.80 -0.39 -6.01
CA MET A 443 17.36 -0.21 -5.83
C MET A 443 16.60 -1.07 -6.83
N VAL A 444 15.70 -1.94 -6.38
CA VAL A 444 14.85 -2.76 -7.27
C VAL A 444 13.40 -2.34 -7.16
N LYS A 445 12.80 -1.90 -8.28
CA LYS A 445 11.43 -1.36 -8.30
C LYS A 445 10.70 -1.67 -9.60
N GLY A 446 9.39 -1.83 -9.55
CA GLY A 446 8.52 -2.02 -10.72
C GLY A 446 7.06 -2.17 -10.31
N SER A 447 6.14 -2.15 -11.27
CA SER A 447 4.72 -2.41 -10.98
C SER A 447 4.51 -3.81 -10.42
N ARG A 448 3.38 -4.03 -9.75
CA ARG A 448 3.04 -5.36 -9.21
C ARG A 448 3.02 -6.44 -10.30
N SER A 449 2.59 -6.09 -11.52
CA SER A 449 2.60 -6.98 -12.69
C SER A 449 3.99 -7.29 -13.23
N ALA A 450 4.99 -6.46 -12.94
CA ALA A 450 6.36 -6.69 -13.37
C ALA A 450 7.05 -7.80 -12.55
N HIS A 451 6.56 -8.14 -11.36
CA HIS A 451 7.13 -9.21 -10.52
C HIS A 451 8.62 -9.02 -10.21
N MET A 452 9.04 -7.80 -9.88
CA MET A 452 10.45 -7.46 -9.67
C MET A 452 11.04 -8.10 -8.39
N GLU A 453 10.19 -8.67 -7.52
CA GLU A 453 10.63 -9.48 -6.38
C GLU A 453 11.55 -10.64 -6.82
N ARG A 454 11.37 -11.16 -8.04
CA ARG A 454 12.20 -12.23 -8.60
C ARG A 454 13.64 -11.79 -8.86
N VAL A 455 13.83 -10.51 -9.20
CA VAL A 455 15.17 -9.93 -9.35
C VAL A 455 15.82 -9.81 -7.97
N VAL A 456 15.07 -9.34 -6.97
CA VAL A 456 15.56 -9.29 -5.58
C VAL A 456 15.96 -10.68 -5.08
N GLU A 457 15.12 -11.69 -5.26
CA GLU A 457 15.42 -13.09 -4.91
C GLU A 457 16.67 -13.64 -5.60
N ALA A 458 16.97 -13.18 -6.81
CA ALA A 458 18.21 -13.52 -7.49
C ALA A 458 19.42 -12.78 -6.87
N LEU A 459 19.27 -11.56 -6.40
CA LEU A 459 20.41 -10.78 -5.91
C LEU A 459 20.73 -11.02 -4.44
N VAL A 460 19.77 -11.42 -3.62
CA VAL A 460 19.95 -11.59 -2.17
C VAL A 460 20.61 -12.93 -1.83
N VAL A 461 21.49 -12.92 -0.83
CA VAL A 461 22.03 -14.15 -0.23
C VAL A 461 21.07 -14.60 0.87
N ASN A 462 20.46 -15.78 0.70
CA ASN A 462 19.64 -16.37 1.76
C ASN A 462 20.56 -16.89 2.88
N ASP A 463 20.82 -16.08 3.90
CA ASP A 463 21.43 -16.56 5.13
C ASP A 463 20.42 -17.40 5.90
N ALA A 464 20.51 -18.71 5.72
CA ALA A 464 19.95 -19.66 6.67
C ALA A 464 20.78 -19.61 7.97
N GLY A 465 20.61 -18.54 8.75
CA GLY A 465 21.13 -18.43 10.11
C GLY A 465 22.01 -17.22 10.43
N ASN A 466 21.47 -16.00 10.30
CA ASN A 466 21.78 -14.90 11.24
C ASN A 466 20.79 -13.75 11.02
N GLU A 467 19.80 -13.61 11.92
CA GLU A 467 18.95 -12.42 11.98
C GLU A 467 19.72 -11.29 12.67
N GLU A 468 20.71 -10.72 12.00
CA GLU A 468 21.22 -9.38 12.35
C GLU A 468 20.86 -8.45 11.19
N THR A 469 19.86 -7.60 11.43
CA THR A 469 19.55 -6.47 10.57
C THR A 469 20.78 -5.55 10.59
N PRO A 470 21.37 -5.15 9.44
CA PRO A 470 22.48 -4.21 9.45
C PRO A 470 22.03 -2.91 10.12
N GLU A 471 22.85 -2.35 11.01
CA GLU A 471 22.63 -1.00 11.54
C GLU A 471 22.62 -0.01 10.38
N MET A 472 21.62 0.89 10.38
CA MET A 472 21.51 1.96 9.39
C MET A 472 22.79 2.81 9.41
N PRO A 473 23.38 3.15 8.25
CA PRO A 473 24.46 4.13 8.22
C PRO A 473 23.95 5.46 8.77
N GLU A 474 24.72 6.08 9.67
CA GLU A 474 24.43 7.42 10.18
C GLU A 474 24.46 8.42 9.01
N MET A 475 23.36 9.17 8.85
CA MET A 475 23.28 10.26 7.86
C MET A 475 24.38 11.30 8.14
N PRO A 476 25.10 11.80 7.12
CA PRO A 476 26.17 12.76 7.32
C PRO A 476 25.63 14.07 7.91
N GLU A 477 26.32 14.59 8.92
CA GLU A 477 26.05 15.91 9.49
C GLU A 477 26.19 16.98 8.40
N THR A 478 25.18 17.85 8.30
CA THR A 478 25.28 19.05 7.45
C THR A 478 26.33 19.99 8.04
N PRO A 479 27.21 20.60 7.23
CA PRO A 479 28.23 21.49 7.74
C PRO A 479 27.58 22.74 8.33
N GLU A 480 27.85 23.01 9.62
CA GLU A 480 27.47 24.24 10.29
C GLU A 480 27.93 25.46 9.47
N THR A 481 26.97 26.24 8.99
CA THR A 481 27.26 27.60 8.51
C THR A 481 27.69 28.43 9.71
N SER A 482 29.00 28.68 9.79
CA SER A 482 29.59 29.63 10.74
C SER A 482 29.20 31.05 10.34
N ASP A 483 28.15 31.57 10.96
CA ASP A 483 27.88 33.00 11.01
C ASP A 483 28.89 33.67 11.95
N GLU A 484 30.04 34.07 11.40
CA GLU A 484 30.88 35.10 12.01
C GLU A 484 30.20 36.48 11.86
N VAL A 485 29.37 36.82 12.85
CA VAL A 485 29.03 38.22 13.13
C VAL A 485 30.21 38.84 13.87
N SER A 486 31.04 39.60 13.16
CA SER A 486 31.98 40.55 13.76
C SER A 486 31.45 41.99 13.63
N SER A 487 31.57 42.68 14.75
CA SER A 487 31.23 44.09 15.04
C SER A 487 31.85 45.13 14.12
#